data_AF-A0A2S7EXK1-F1
#
_entry.id   AF-A0A2S7EXK1-F1
#
_cell.length_a   1.000
_cell.length_b   1.000
_cell.length_c   1.000
_cell.angle_alpha   90.00
_cell.angle_beta   90.00
_cell.angle_gamma   90.00
#
_symmetry.space_group_name_H-M   'P 1'
#
loop_
_entity.id
_entity.type
_entity.pdbx_description
1 polymer ?
#
loop_
_entity_poly.entity_id
_entity_poly.type
_entity_poly.pdbx_seq_one_letter_code
_entity_poly.pdbx_strand_id
1 'polypeptide(L)'
;MLTRTDNAADTLATEEHDSPVSLFRQTAAQRRQSDVAALQAVDYDQKPWGLLYRALTEAIGSSPETFQMVYPFTTWAWPVQQPGFIGTAQYDFCSTSPQWSAVGAYVSSGDRFNQAYQEFLNVIPAATDDAALRQQIKLADDALTTASNGYTIAYNQARSVYQDDVADNDPTFTKWLGSPAGAGWQTKISSTQVKMDQAQVTYNALVAQANTPGLGDAQKQMNNHDFYAKLNDPALSKFPLVPNWSVAQNASEWIDAVQAGQGPAGATMGFNNRDAAYDYSKTWAGGSAKIRQFFWEVRVAGKWQRIDEFETDNELNVSVEFEALDLIQIQPSDWYNGPFVRSKRNGPFVKGYSAFGDDGTQAVFGEKGFFGLLKTGMYVGYKPTFTITTSKAAFSKFSEKFSASTGLRIGPFTFEAEGGIEKAGWDLSESGRSFTGTTTSDQPLIIGIAISKLPPE
;
A
#
# COMPACT_ATOMS: atom_id res chain seq x y z
N MET A 1 -80.58 -3.45 1.06
CA MET A 1 -79.64 -2.40 1.52
C MET A 1 -78.46 -3.09 2.16
N LEU A 2 -77.38 -3.27 1.41
CA LEU A 2 -76.09 -3.78 1.88
C LEU A 2 -75.11 -2.62 1.71
N THR A 3 -74.68 -2.04 2.82
CA THR A 3 -73.64 -1.00 2.83
C THR A 3 -72.28 -1.67 2.69
N ARG A 4 -71.63 -1.38 1.56
CA ARG A 4 -70.27 -1.75 1.19
C ARG A 4 -69.31 -0.75 1.85
N THR A 5 -68.43 -1.24 2.71
CA THR A 5 -67.32 -0.45 3.26
C THR A 5 -66.09 -0.77 2.41
N ASP A 6 -65.76 0.11 1.47
CA ASP A 6 -64.52 0.03 0.70
C ASP A 6 -63.37 0.49 1.61
N ASN A 7 -62.58 -0.45 2.10
CA ASN A 7 -61.25 -0.16 2.65
C ASN A 7 -60.29 -0.06 1.47
N ALA A 8 -59.90 1.18 1.14
CA ALA A 8 -58.77 1.45 0.27
C ALA A 8 -57.50 0.95 0.96
N ALA A 9 -57.01 -0.21 0.54
CA ALA A 9 -55.64 -0.64 0.81
C ALA A 9 -54.72 0.24 -0.05
N ASP A 10 -54.27 1.33 0.55
CA ASP A 10 -53.18 2.15 0.05
C ASP A 10 -51.94 1.26 -0.02
N THR A 11 -51.70 0.72 -1.20
CA THR A 11 -50.56 -0.14 -1.47
C THR A 11 -49.39 0.81 -1.67
N LEU A 12 -48.72 1.16 -0.57
CA LEU A 12 -47.39 1.78 -0.59
C LEU A 12 -46.51 0.88 -1.46
N ALA A 13 -46.31 1.30 -2.71
CA ALA A 13 -45.32 0.72 -3.58
C ALA A 13 -43.98 0.91 -2.88
N THR A 14 -43.46 -0.17 -2.30
CA THR A 14 -42.06 -0.31 -1.98
C THR A 14 -41.29 -0.17 -3.30
N GLU A 15 -40.84 1.04 -3.62
CA GLU A 15 -39.79 1.25 -4.61
C GLU A 15 -38.47 0.68 -4.07
N GLU A 16 -38.41 -0.64 -3.92
CA GLU A 16 -37.15 -1.38 -3.93
C GLU A 16 -36.67 -1.46 -5.37
N HIS A 17 -36.23 -0.30 -5.90
CA HIS A 17 -35.35 -0.32 -7.06
C HIS A 17 -33.94 -0.58 -6.54
N ASP A 18 -33.49 -1.82 -6.71
CA ASP A 18 -32.18 -2.34 -6.33
C ASP A 18 -31.09 -1.57 -7.09
N SER A 19 -30.66 -0.44 -6.54
CA SER A 19 -29.63 0.41 -7.13
C SER A 19 -28.32 -0.39 -7.14
N PRO A 20 -27.53 -0.37 -8.24
CA PRO A 20 -26.31 -1.14 -8.31
C PRO A 20 -25.38 -0.73 -7.17
N VAL A 21 -24.71 -1.71 -6.55
CA VAL A 21 -23.76 -1.42 -5.47
C VAL A 21 -22.33 -1.41 -6.00
N SER A 22 -21.54 -0.44 -5.54
CA SER A 22 -20.12 -0.32 -5.93
C SER A 22 -19.31 -1.49 -5.38
N LEU A 23 -18.85 -2.36 -6.29
CA LEU A 23 -17.97 -3.50 -5.99
C LEU A 23 -16.67 -3.03 -5.34
N PHE A 24 -16.15 -1.85 -5.72
CA PHE A 24 -14.97 -1.27 -5.09
C PHE A 24 -15.21 -1.07 -3.59
N ARG A 25 -16.33 -0.44 -3.21
CA ARG A 25 -16.68 -0.17 -1.82
C ARG A 25 -17.02 -1.45 -1.07
N GLN A 26 -17.91 -2.28 -1.63
CA GLN A 26 -18.40 -3.49 -0.95
C GLN A 26 -17.30 -4.51 -0.67
N THR A 27 -16.39 -4.70 -1.63
CA THR A 27 -15.35 -5.74 -1.51
C THR A 27 -14.05 -5.19 -0.92
N ALA A 28 -13.99 -3.94 -0.45
CA ALA A 28 -12.76 -3.35 0.10
C ALA A 28 -12.18 -4.16 1.26
N ALA A 29 -13.02 -4.53 2.24
CA ALA A 29 -12.60 -5.38 3.35
C ALA A 29 -12.15 -6.77 2.87
N GLN A 30 -12.87 -7.36 1.92
CA GLN A 30 -12.53 -8.66 1.34
C GLN A 30 -11.23 -8.61 0.54
N ARG A 31 -10.97 -7.55 -0.24
CA ARG A 31 -9.74 -7.39 -1.04
C ARG A 31 -8.52 -7.24 -0.15
N ARG A 32 -8.64 -6.50 0.95
CA ARG A 32 -7.59 -6.46 1.98
C ARG A 32 -7.35 -7.82 2.61
N GLN A 33 -8.42 -8.57 2.86
CA GLN A 33 -8.30 -9.94 3.37
C GLN A 33 -7.80 -10.93 2.31
N SER A 34 -8.00 -10.70 1.02
CA SER A 34 -7.58 -11.60 -0.06
C SER A 34 -6.17 -11.31 -0.59
N ASP A 35 -5.71 -10.06 -0.51
CA ASP A 35 -4.26 -9.74 -0.50
C ASP A 35 -3.57 -10.50 0.65
N VAL A 36 -4.33 -10.79 1.70
CA VAL A 36 -3.98 -11.68 2.82
C VAL A 36 -4.55 -13.10 2.62
N ALA A 37 -4.83 -13.61 1.42
CA ALA A 37 -5.21 -15.01 1.19
C ALA A 37 -4.57 -15.66 -0.04
N ALA A 38 -4.22 -14.88 -1.08
CA ALA A 38 -3.57 -15.35 -2.31
C ALA A 38 -2.13 -15.86 -2.12
N LEU A 39 -1.58 -15.78 -0.91
CA LEU A 39 -0.29 -16.37 -0.53
C LEU A 39 -0.56 -17.51 0.49
N GLN A 40 -0.10 -18.72 0.20
CA GLN A 40 -0.49 -19.96 0.87
C GLN A 40 -0.33 -19.90 2.40
N ALA A 41 -1.29 -20.49 3.10
CA ALA A 41 -1.56 -20.30 4.52
C ALA A 41 -0.53 -20.97 5.46
N VAL A 42 0.38 -20.19 6.04
CA VAL A 42 0.97 -20.45 7.37
C VAL A 42 1.29 -19.10 8.02
N ASP A 43 0.89 -18.93 9.28
CA ASP A 43 1.28 -17.79 10.12
C ASP A 43 2.75 -18.03 10.54
N TYR A 44 3.70 -17.31 9.94
CA TYR A 44 5.12 -17.53 10.17
C TYR A 44 5.66 -16.59 11.27
N ASP A 45 6.38 -17.15 12.24
CA ASP A 45 7.29 -16.50 13.20
C ASP A 45 6.98 -15.03 13.58
N GLN A 46 5.84 -14.81 14.25
CA GLN A 46 5.41 -13.48 14.72
C GLN A 46 6.43 -12.79 15.64
N LYS A 47 7.21 -13.57 16.40
CA LYS A 47 8.15 -13.04 17.39
C LYS A 47 9.31 -12.26 16.77
N PRO A 48 10.14 -12.80 15.86
CA PRO A 48 11.24 -12.04 15.26
C PRO A 48 10.75 -10.82 14.47
N TRP A 49 9.57 -10.89 13.84
CA TRP A 49 8.94 -9.70 13.24
C TRP A 49 8.61 -8.62 14.28
N GLY A 50 8.04 -8.98 15.43
CA GLY A 50 7.79 -8.03 16.51
C GLY A 50 9.06 -7.51 17.17
N LEU A 51 10.13 -8.30 17.23
CA LEU A 51 11.45 -7.87 17.69
C LEU A 51 12.05 -6.83 16.74
N LEU A 52 12.03 -7.12 15.44
CA LEU A 52 12.49 -6.19 14.41
C LEU A 52 11.66 -4.92 14.38
N TYR A 53 10.32 -5.02 14.45
CA TYR A 53 9.45 -3.86 14.45
C TYR A 53 9.79 -2.91 15.59
N ARG A 54 9.98 -3.43 16.81
CA ARG A 54 10.42 -2.61 17.95
C ARG A 54 11.76 -1.95 17.65
N ALA A 55 12.78 -2.73 17.31
CA ALA A 55 14.13 -2.25 17.07
C ALA A 55 14.16 -1.16 15.97
N LEU A 56 13.39 -1.35 14.91
CA LEU A 56 13.26 -0.40 13.82
C LEU A 56 12.57 0.89 14.29
N THR A 57 11.41 0.79 14.95
CA THR A 57 10.70 2.00 15.44
C THR A 57 11.54 2.83 16.39
N GLU A 58 12.33 2.19 17.25
CA GLU A 58 13.27 2.85 18.17
C GLU A 58 14.43 3.50 17.42
N ALA A 59 15.07 2.77 16.49
CA ALA A 59 16.22 3.27 15.72
C ALA A 59 15.86 4.47 14.83
N ILE A 60 14.67 4.47 14.22
CA ILE A 60 14.22 5.55 13.32
C ILE A 60 13.47 6.67 14.06
N GLY A 61 13.23 6.53 15.37
CA GLY A 61 12.48 7.50 16.16
C GLY A 61 11.01 7.67 15.74
N SER A 62 10.42 6.68 15.06
CA SER A 62 9.03 6.75 14.60
C SER A 62 8.04 6.39 15.71
N SER A 63 6.81 6.91 15.59
CA SER A 63 5.70 6.51 16.46
C SER A 63 4.94 5.32 15.86
N PRO A 64 4.69 4.24 16.64
CA PRO A 64 3.81 3.14 16.27
C PRO A 64 2.36 3.53 15.92
N GLU A 65 1.96 4.78 16.18
CA GLU A 65 0.66 5.34 15.77
C GLU A 65 0.63 5.85 14.32
N THR A 66 1.81 5.97 13.69
CA THR A 66 1.97 6.58 12.36
C THR A 66 2.94 5.82 11.47
N PHE A 67 3.47 4.70 11.94
CA PHE A 67 4.47 3.91 11.24
C PHE A 67 3.91 2.57 10.79
N GLN A 68 4.29 2.17 9.58
CA GLN A 68 4.10 0.81 9.09
C GLN A 68 5.42 0.32 8.49
N MET A 69 5.89 -0.81 8.98
CA MET A 69 6.99 -1.53 8.35
C MET A 69 6.49 -2.15 7.06
N VAL A 70 7.24 -1.98 5.98
CA VAL A 70 6.90 -2.51 4.66
C VAL A 70 7.68 -3.80 4.43
N TYR A 71 7.06 -4.79 3.79
CA TYR A 71 7.77 -5.98 3.29
C TYR A 71 7.31 -6.38 1.87
N PRO A 72 8.19 -6.97 1.04
CA PRO A 72 9.65 -6.88 1.17
C PRO A 72 10.10 -5.41 1.10
N PHE A 73 11.32 -5.12 1.57
CA PHE A 73 11.88 -3.78 1.36
C PHE A 73 12.00 -3.48 -0.13
N THR A 74 11.54 -2.29 -0.50
CA THR A 74 11.43 -1.88 -1.91
C THR A 74 12.57 -0.96 -2.26
N THR A 75 13.24 -1.19 -3.39
CA THR A 75 14.33 -0.31 -3.83
C THR A 75 13.82 1.08 -4.16
N TRP A 76 14.47 2.11 -3.63
CA TRP A 76 14.22 3.52 -3.97
C TRP A 76 15.22 4.01 -5.01
N ALA A 77 15.03 3.56 -6.25
CA ALA A 77 15.85 3.94 -7.42
C ALA A 77 15.01 4.75 -8.43
N TRP A 78 14.14 5.63 -7.95
CA TRP A 78 13.21 6.32 -8.84
C TRP A 78 13.94 7.40 -9.66
N PRO A 79 13.67 7.49 -10.97
CA PRO A 79 14.24 8.52 -11.83
C PRO A 79 13.86 9.93 -11.34
N VAL A 80 14.74 10.91 -11.58
CA VAL A 80 14.47 12.33 -11.29
C VAL A 80 13.19 12.76 -11.97
N GLN A 81 12.28 13.31 -11.19
CA GLN A 81 11.00 13.78 -11.68
C GLN A 81 11.20 15.01 -12.57
N GLN A 82 10.71 14.93 -13.81
CA GLN A 82 10.67 16.06 -14.73
C GLN A 82 9.27 16.71 -14.71
N PRO A 83 9.14 18.03 -14.94
CA PRO A 83 7.82 18.66 -14.99
C PRO A 83 6.86 17.95 -15.95
N GLY A 84 5.67 17.57 -15.45
CA GLY A 84 4.65 16.85 -16.22
C GLY A 84 4.89 15.33 -16.35
N PHE A 85 5.95 14.79 -15.75
CA PHE A 85 6.26 13.36 -15.73
C PHE A 85 6.37 12.81 -14.30
N ILE A 86 6.14 11.52 -14.13
CA ILE A 86 6.33 10.79 -12.87
C ILE A 86 6.93 9.40 -13.13
N GLY A 87 7.80 8.94 -12.22
CA GLY A 87 8.33 7.58 -12.24
C GLY A 87 7.24 6.52 -12.12
N THR A 88 7.30 5.43 -12.90
CA THR A 88 6.30 4.34 -12.78
C THR A 88 6.30 3.71 -11.39
N ALA A 89 7.48 3.39 -10.85
CA ALA A 89 7.61 2.85 -9.50
C ALA A 89 7.21 3.87 -8.41
N GLN A 90 7.52 5.16 -8.62
CA GLN A 90 7.06 6.25 -7.74
C GLN A 90 5.53 6.31 -7.72
N TYR A 91 4.89 6.31 -8.89
CA TYR A 91 3.43 6.31 -8.99
C TYR A 91 2.84 5.07 -8.31
N ASP A 92 3.34 3.87 -8.60
CA ASP A 92 2.84 2.63 -8.01
C ASP A 92 3.01 2.57 -6.50
N PHE A 93 4.13 3.07 -6.00
CA PHE A 93 4.39 3.16 -4.57
C PHE A 93 3.49 4.20 -3.91
N CYS A 94 3.46 5.43 -4.41
CA CYS A 94 2.73 6.55 -3.78
C CYS A 94 1.20 6.39 -3.89
N SER A 95 0.68 5.83 -4.98
CA SER A 95 -0.77 5.71 -5.19
C SER A 95 -1.39 4.47 -4.56
N THR A 96 -0.66 3.38 -4.32
CA THR A 96 -1.22 2.20 -3.66
C THR A 96 -1.56 2.50 -2.19
N SER A 97 -2.74 2.15 -1.72
CA SER A 97 -3.15 2.32 -0.33
C SER A 97 -2.36 1.37 0.58
N PRO A 98 -1.88 1.82 1.75
CA PRO A 98 -1.25 0.92 2.71
C PRO A 98 -2.21 -0.18 3.18
N GLN A 99 -1.67 -1.34 3.52
CA GLN A 99 -2.45 -2.37 4.22
C GLN A 99 -2.76 -1.90 5.64
N TRP A 100 -3.94 -2.22 6.16
CA TRP A 100 -4.30 -1.96 7.56
C TRP A 100 -3.54 -2.90 8.51
N SER A 101 -2.23 -2.69 8.68
CA SER A 101 -1.35 -3.50 9.52
C SER A 101 -0.07 -2.75 9.86
N ALA A 102 0.47 -2.98 11.06
CA ALA A 102 1.77 -2.44 11.47
C ALA A 102 2.93 -2.97 10.62
N VAL A 103 2.80 -4.18 10.08
CA VAL A 103 3.74 -4.79 9.14
C VAL A 103 2.95 -5.24 7.92
N GLY A 104 3.03 -4.48 6.83
CA GLY A 104 2.21 -4.73 5.65
C GLY A 104 3.03 -5.02 4.40
N ALA A 105 2.49 -5.89 3.57
CA ALA A 105 3.07 -6.18 2.28
C ALA A 105 2.87 -4.98 1.34
N TYR A 106 3.94 -4.51 0.69
CA TYR A 106 3.78 -3.65 -0.47
C TYR A 106 3.38 -4.50 -1.68
N VAL A 107 2.23 -4.17 -2.27
CA VAL A 107 1.70 -4.83 -3.46
C VAL A 107 1.36 -3.73 -4.46
N SER A 108 2.18 -3.56 -5.50
CA SER A 108 2.02 -2.49 -6.48
C SER A 108 0.69 -2.54 -7.26
N SER A 109 0.01 -3.69 -7.28
CA SER A 109 -1.32 -3.88 -7.85
C SER A 109 -2.47 -3.65 -6.86
N GLY A 110 -2.20 -3.17 -5.64
CA GLY A 110 -3.20 -2.94 -4.59
C GLY A 110 -4.20 -1.83 -4.93
N ASP A 111 -5.16 -1.62 -4.02
CA ASP A 111 -6.18 -0.57 -4.15
C ASP A 111 -5.53 0.81 -4.23
N ARG A 112 -5.91 1.62 -5.22
CA ARG A 112 -5.32 2.94 -5.44
C ARG A 112 -6.04 4.02 -4.64
N PHE A 113 -5.27 4.86 -3.96
CA PHE A 113 -5.76 5.95 -3.12
C PHE A 113 -6.61 6.96 -3.90
N ASN A 114 -6.22 7.29 -5.14
CA ASN A 114 -6.99 8.21 -5.97
C ASN A 114 -8.36 7.64 -6.37
N GLN A 115 -8.46 6.31 -6.58
CA GLN A 115 -9.75 5.65 -6.79
C GLN A 115 -10.59 5.66 -5.51
N ALA A 116 -9.98 5.34 -4.36
CA ALA A 116 -10.66 5.39 -3.07
C ALA A 116 -11.15 6.81 -2.73
N TYR A 117 -10.39 7.84 -3.09
CA TYR A 117 -10.78 9.25 -2.94
C TYR A 117 -11.94 9.62 -3.86
N GLN A 118 -11.93 9.20 -5.14
CA GLN A 118 -13.06 9.41 -6.05
C GLN A 118 -14.34 8.74 -5.53
N GLU A 119 -14.23 7.50 -5.05
CA GLU A 119 -15.35 6.77 -4.44
C GLU A 119 -15.83 7.44 -3.14
N PHE A 120 -14.92 8.05 -2.37
CA PHE A 120 -15.27 8.87 -1.22
C PHE A 120 -16.08 10.11 -1.63
N LEU A 121 -15.70 10.81 -2.69
CA LEU A 121 -16.49 11.95 -3.20
C LEU A 121 -17.89 11.50 -3.65
N ASN A 122 -17.98 10.31 -4.28
CA ASN A 122 -19.23 9.76 -4.80
C ASN A 122 -20.17 9.22 -3.70
N VAL A 123 -19.71 8.99 -2.45
CA VAL A 123 -20.60 8.65 -1.31
C VAL A 123 -21.12 9.88 -0.57
N ILE A 124 -20.72 11.10 -0.95
CA ILE A 124 -21.27 12.32 -0.36
C ILE A 124 -22.58 12.67 -1.08
N PRO A 125 -23.72 12.76 -0.38
CA PRO A 125 -24.99 13.05 -1.03
C PRO A 125 -25.01 14.48 -1.58
N ALA A 126 -25.53 14.63 -2.80
CA ALA A 126 -25.81 15.92 -3.39
C ALA A 126 -27.05 16.56 -2.73
N ALA A 127 -26.90 17.77 -2.19
CA ALA A 127 -27.94 18.50 -1.49
C ALA A 127 -28.75 19.33 -2.50
N THR A 128 -29.96 18.88 -2.83
CA THR A 128 -30.88 19.59 -3.70
C THR A 128 -32.33 19.41 -3.24
N ASP A 129 -33.10 20.49 -3.29
CA ASP A 129 -34.55 20.48 -3.03
C ASP A 129 -35.34 20.14 -4.30
N ASP A 130 -34.74 20.27 -5.49
CA ASP A 130 -35.35 19.94 -6.77
C ASP A 130 -35.45 18.42 -6.93
N ALA A 131 -36.68 17.91 -6.95
CA ALA A 131 -36.98 16.49 -7.10
C ALA A 131 -36.56 15.93 -8.46
N ALA A 132 -36.65 16.72 -9.53
CA ALA A 132 -36.23 16.29 -10.86
C ALA A 132 -34.71 16.16 -10.94
N LEU A 133 -33.98 17.16 -10.43
CA LEU A 133 -32.51 17.11 -10.33
C LEU A 133 -32.06 15.95 -9.44
N ARG A 134 -32.73 15.70 -8.30
CA ARG A 134 -32.45 14.56 -7.42
C ARG A 134 -32.56 13.23 -8.16
N GLN A 135 -33.62 13.06 -8.96
CA GLN A 135 -33.82 11.86 -9.76
C GLN A 135 -32.75 11.70 -10.85
N GLN A 136 -32.36 12.79 -11.52
CA GLN A 136 -31.28 12.77 -12.52
C GLN A 136 -29.94 12.39 -11.90
N ILE A 137 -29.61 12.95 -10.72
CA ILE A 137 -28.40 12.60 -9.98
C ILE A 137 -28.41 11.12 -9.61
N LYS A 138 -29.54 10.58 -9.13
CA LYS A 138 -29.68 9.15 -8.82
C LYS A 138 -29.40 8.27 -10.05
N LEU A 139 -30.04 8.57 -11.19
CA LEU A 139 -29.81 7.80 -12.43
C LEU A 139 -28.36 7.89 -12.91
N ALA A 140 -27.71 9.04 -12.75
CA ALA A 140 -26.29 9.20 -13.08
C ALA A 140 -25.37 8.44 -12.11
N ASP A 141 -25.71 8.37 -10.82
CA ASP A 141 -25.01 7.58 -9.81
C ASP A 141 -25.10 6.07 -10.11
N ASP A 142 -26.29 5.58 -10.51
CA ASP A 142 -26.50 4.18 -10.90
C ASP A 142 -25.65 3.82 -12.14
N ALA A 143 -25.61 4.72 -13.14
CA ALA A 143 -24.79 4.56 -14.33
C ALA A 143 -23.29 4.58 -14.01
N LEU A 144 -22.86 5.50 -13.16
CA LEU A 144 -21.48 5.61 -12.68
C LEU A 144 -21.07 4.36 -11.89
N THR A 145 -21.92 3.88 -10.98
CA THR A 145 -21.65 2.67 -10.21
C THR A 145 -21.52 1.44 -11.11
N THR A 146 -22.37 1.32 -12.13
CA THR A 146 -22.26 0.25 -13.13
C THR A 146 -20.93 0.33 -13.90
N ALA A 147 -20.52 1.53 -14.31
CA ALA A 147 -19.27 1.74 -15.03
C ALA A 147 -18.04 1.48 -14.13
N SER A 148 -18.06 1.96 -12.88
CA SER A 148 -17.03 1.71 -11.87
C SER A 148 -16.88 0.22 -11.60
N ASN A 149 -17.99 -0.53 -11.49
CA ASN A 149 -17.98 -1.99 -11.36
C ASN A 149 -17.27 -2.67 -12.55
N GLY A 150 -17.52 -2.21 -13.77
CA GLY A 150 -16.81 -2.70 -14.96
C GLY A 150 -15.30 -2.47 -14.90
N TYR A 151 -14.88 -1.29 -14.41
CA TYR A 151 -13.47 -0.99 -14.16
C TYR A 151 -12.87 -1.88 -13.06
N THR A 152 -13.52 -1.97 -11.90
CA THR A 152 -13.09 -2.81 -10.76
C THR A 152 -12.91 -4.27 -11.16
N ILE A 153 -13.84 -4.83 -11.95
CA ILE A 153 -13.74 -6.21 -12.44
C ILE A 153 -12.50 -6.37 -13.34
N ALA A 154 -12.29 -5.47 -14.30
CA ALA A 154 -11.14 -5.55 -15.20
C ALA A 154 -9.81 -5.43 -14.44
N TYR A 155 -9.73 -4.49 -13.49
CA TYR A 155 -8.54 -4.29 -12.66
C TYR A 155 -8.25 -5.51 -11.76
N ASN A 156 -9.27 -6.06 -11.09
CA ASN A 156 -9.08 -7.21 -10.21
C ASN A 156 -8.67 -8.49 -10.98
N GLN A 157 -9.18 -8.68 -12.19
CA GLN A 157 -8.74 -9.78 -13.06
C GLN A 157 -7.28 -9.63 -13.46
N ALA A 158 -6.86 -8.43 -13.85
CA ALA A 158 -5.46 -8.13 -14.17
C ALA A 158 -4.55 -8.32 -12.95
N ARG A 159 -5.00 -7.87 -11.76
CA ARG A 159 -4.30 -8.05 -10.48
C ARG A 159 -4.08 -9.53 -10.17
N SER A 160 -5.10 -10.36 -10.35
CA SER A 160 -4.99 -11.80 -10.09
C SER A 160 -3.90 -12.44 -10.96
N VAL A 161 -3.90 -12.14 -12.27
CA VAL A 161 -2.89 -12.68 -13.19
C VAL A 161 -1.50 -12.15 -12.87
N TYR A 162 -1.38 -10.86 -12.56
CA TYR A 162 -0.11 -10.27 -12.13
C TYR A 162 0.45 -10.95 -10.89
N GLN A 163 -0.39 -11.27 -9.90
CA GLN A 163 0.03 -11.96 -8.68
C GLN A 163 0.50 -13.40 -8.93
N ASP A 164 0.05 -14.03 -10.00
CA ASP A 164 0.51 -15.37 -10.43
C ASP A 164 1.81 -15.29 -11.27
N ASP A 165 1.98 -14.21 -12.06
CA ASP A 165 3.07 -14.06 -13.03
C ASP A 165 4.32 -13.35 -12.46
N VAL A 166 4.16 -12.50 -11.43
CA VAL A 166 5.19 -11.57 -10.97
C VAL A 166 5.51 -11.77 -9.50
N ALA A 167 6.79 -12.01 -9.21
CA ALA A 167 7.32 -12.06 -7.85
C ALA A 167 7.87 -10.70 -7.41
N ASP A 168 7.79 -10.41 -6.11
CA ASP A 168 8.48 -9.29 -5.44
C ASP A 168 8.23 -7.88 -6.03
N ASN A 169 7.12 -7.70 -6.77
CA ASN A 169 6.81 -6.48 -7.51
C ASN A 169 7.85 -6.06 -8.56
N ASP A 170 8.56 -7.02 -9.16
CA ASP A 170 9.48 -6.75 -10.26
C ASP A 170 9.08 -7.51 -11.54
N PRO A 171 8.58 -6.82 -12.57
CA PRO A 171 8.32 -5.37 -12.64
C PRO A 171 7.09 -4.95 -11.82
N THR A 172 6.98 -3.66 -11.48
CA THR A 172 5.76 -3.15 -10.81
C THR A 172 4.52 -3.31 -11.68
N PHE A 173 3.32 -3.35 -11.09
CA PHE A 173 2.07 -3.61 -11.80
C PHE A 173 1.87 -2.73 -13.05
N THR A 174 2.10 -1.42 -12.96
CA THR A 174 1.92 -0.53 -14.11
C THR A 174 2.96 -0.78 -15.20
N LYS A 175 4.19 -1.17 -14.82
CA LYS A 175 5.23 -1.59 -15.78
C LYS A 175 4.89 -2.94 -16.42
N TRP A 176 4.36 -3.90 -15.66
CA TRP A 176 3.85 -5.17 -16.18
C TRP A 176 2.72 -4.97 -17.19
N LEU A 177 1.78 -4.04 -16.92
CA LEU A 177 0.70 -3.69 -17.85
C LEU A 177 1.22 -3.17 -19.20
N GLY A 178 2.42 -2.58 -19.24
CA GLY A 178 3.09 -2.17 -20.49
C GLY A 178 3.85 -3.29 -21.20
N SER A 179 4.03 -4.44 -20.57
CA SER A 179 4.73 -5.59 -21.13
C SER A 179 3.84 -6.40 -22.09
N PRO A 180 4.40 -7.30 -22.92
CA PRO A 180 3.61 -8.22 -23.73
C PRO A 180 2.61 -9.06 -22.93
N ALA A 181 2.94 -9.45 -21.70
CA ALA A 181 2.07 -10.24 -20.82
C ALA A 181 0.88 -9.41 -20.28
N GLY A 182 1.08 -8.12 -20.00
CA GLY A 182 0.06 -7.24 -19.42
C GLY A 182 -0.73 -6.40 -20.43
N ALA A 183 -0.26 -6.24 -21.68
CA ALA A 183 -0.83 -5.29 -22.64
C ALA A 183 -2.33 -5.54 -22.97
N GLY A 184 -2.76 -6.80 -23.00
CA GLY A 184 -4.17 -7.16 -23.18
C GLY A 184 -5.04 -6.68 -22.01
N TRP A 185 -4.53 -6.81 -20.78
CA TRP A 185 -5.19 -6.33 -19.58
C TRP A 185 -5.23 -4.80 -19.53
N GLN A 186 -4.14 -4.12 -19.91
CA GLN A 186 -4.13 -2.67 -20.04
C GLN A 186 -5.19 -2.16 -21.00
N THR A 187 -5.35 -2.80 -22.15
CA THR A 187 -6.39 -2.45 -23.14
C THR A 187 -7.78 -2.57 -22.52
N LYS A 188 -8.01 -3.65 -21.77
CA LYS A 188 -9.28 -3.89 -21.08
C LYS A 188 -9.55 -2.82 -20.01
N ILE A 189 -8.59 -2.57 -19.12
CA ILE A 189 -8.65 -1.54 -18.07
C ILE A 189 -8.92 -0.16 -18.68
N SER A 190 -8.17 0.22 -19.71
CA SER A 190 -8.34 1.52 -20.38
C SER A 190 -9.75 1.66 -20.97
N SER A 191 -10.28 0.59 -21.58
CA SER A 191 -11.61 0.61 -22.20
C SER A 191 -12.75 0.76 -21.19
N THR A 192 -12.62 0.19 -20.00
CA THR A 192 -13.60 0.34 -18.92
C THR A 192 -13.42 1.65 -18.17
N GLN A 193 -12.17 2.13 -18.03
CA GLN A 193 -11.86 3.44 -17.46
C GLN A 193 -12.51 4.57 -18.26
N VAL A 194 -12.42 4.57 -19.60
CA VAL A 194 -13.09 5.58 -20.44
C VAL A 194 -14.60 5.65 -20.19
N LYS A 195 -15.26 4.50 -19.98
CA LYS A 195 -16.71 4.46 -19.67
C LYS A 195 -17.00 5.03 -18.28
N MET A 196 -16.16 4.69 -17.30
CA MET A 196 -16.24 5.22 -15.94
C MET A 196 -16.04 6.74 -15.93
N ASP A 197 -15.02 7.25 -16.60
CA ASP A 197 -14.71 8.67 -16.69
C ASP A 197 -15.87 9.45 -17.36
N GLN A 198 -16.45 8.92 -18.43
CA GLN A 198 -17.60 9.53 -19.09
C GLN A 198 -18.85 9.60 -18.19
N ALA A 199 -19.11 8.53 -17.43
CA ALA A 199 -20.20 8.53 -16.45
C ALA A 199 -19.92 9.50 -15.29
N GLN A 200 -18.66 9.59 -14.85
CA GLN A 200 -18.22 10.49 -13.79
C GLN A 200 -18.38 11.96 -14.19
N VAL A 201 -18.04 12.33 -15.43
CA VAL A 201 -18.27 13.68 -15.97
C VAL A 201 -19.75 14.05 -15.93
N THR A 202 -20.62 13.12 -16.35
CA THR A 202 -22.08 13.33 -16.36
C THR A 202 -22.61 13.52 -14.95
N TYR A 203 -22.20 12.66 -14.02
CA TYR A 203 -22.56 12.76 -12.61
C TYR A 203 -22.09 14.09 -11.99
N ASN A 204 -20.83 14.47 -12.20
CA ASN A 204 -20.27 15.72 -11.66
C ASN A 204 -20.98 16.97 -12.20
N ALA A 205 -21.40 16.96 -13.46
CA ALA A 205 -22.15 18.07 -14.05
C ALA A 205 -23.54 18.27 -13.41
N LEU A 206 -24.18 17.19 -12.96
CA LEU A 206 -25.45 17.24 -12.23
C LEU A 206 -25.23 17.62 -10.76
N VAL A 207 -24.22 17.05 -10.10
CA VAL A 207 -23.87 17.40 -8.71
C VAL A 207 -23.44 18.86 -8.58
N ALA A 208 -22.78 19.44 -9.60
CA ALA A 208 -22.42 20.85 -9.62
C ALA A 208 -23.63 21.81 -9.63
N GLN A 209 -24.84 21.31 -9.96
CA GLN A 209 -26.10 22.06 -9.86
C GLN A 209 -26.72 21.95 -8.46
N ALA A 210 -26.24 21.03 -7.62
CA ALA A 210 -26.65 20.89 -6.23
C ALA A 210 -25.83 21.83 -5.32
N ASN A 211 -26.38 22.12 -4.14
CA ASN A 211 -25.80 23.07 -3.18
C ASN A 211 -24.97 22.38 -2.09
N THR A 212 -24.28 21.27 -2.39
CA THR A 212 -23.43 20.60 -1.40
C THR A 212 -22.15 21.40 -1.16
N PRO A 213 -21.91 21.97 0.03
CA PRO A 213 -20.75 22.82 0.27
C PRO A 213 -19.44 22.05 0.06
N GLY A 214 -18.57 22.59 -0.80
CA GLY A 214 -17.22 22.09 -1.09
C GLY A 214 -17.14 20.85 -1.98
N LEU A 215 -18.24 20.13 -2.23
CA LEU A 215 -18.22 18.88 -3.02
C LEU A 215 -17.86 19.15 -4.48
N GLY A 216 -18.49 20.15 -5.11
CA GLY A 216 -18.21 20.50 -6.49
C GLY A 216 -16.76 20.94 -6.71
N ASP A 217 -16.15 21.63 -5.75
CA ASP A 217 -14.75 22.05 -5.83
C ASP A 217 -13.79 20.87 -5.66
N ALA A 218 -14.06 19.96 -4.70
CA ALA A 218 -13.29 18.73 -4.54
C ALA A 218 -13.38 17.83 -5.79
N GLN A 219 -14.57 17.71 -6.41
CA GLN A 219 -14.75 16.98 -7.66
C GLN A 219 -14.01 17.65 -8.82
N LYS A 220 -14.07 18.98 -8.96
CA LYS A 220 -13.30 19.71 -9.99
C LYS A 220 -11.80 19.52 -9.81
N GLN A 221 -11.32 19.61 -8.57
CA GLN A 221 -9.92 19.45 -8.22
C GLN A 221 -9.39 18.05 -8.58
N MET A 222 -10.14 16.99 -8.25
CA MET A 222 -9.82 15.62 -8.61
C MET A 222 -9.76 15.39 -10.13
N ASN A 223 -10.63 16.05 -10.90
CA ASN A 223 -10.66 15.94 -12.37
C ASN A 223 -9.73 16.92 -13.09
N ASN A 224 -8.99 17.76 -12.37
CA ASN A 224 -8.10 18.72 -13.01
C ASN A 224 -6.81 18.02 -13.49
N HIS A 225 -6.70 17.81 -14.81
CA HIS A 225 -5.56 17.16 -15.43
C HIS A 225 -4.25 17.95 -15.34
N ASP A 226 -4.27 19.22 -14.94
CA ASP A 226 -3.05 19.98 -14.63
C ASP A 226 -2.29 19.39 -13.43
N PHE A 227 -2.99 18.63 -12.57
CA PHE A 227 -2.41 17.94 -11.41
C PHE A 227 -2.03 16.49 -11.72
N TYR A 228 -2.03 16.11 -13.00
CA TYR A 228 -1.69 14.78 -13.47
C TYR A 228 -0.40 14.80 -14.27
N ALA A 229 0.27 13.65 -14.34
CA ALA A 229 1.54 13.48 -15.00
C ALA A 229 1.51 12.30 -15.98
N LYS A 230 2.37 12.35 -16.98
CA LYS A 230 2.69 11.19 -17.82
C LYS A 230 3.65 10.28 -17.09
N LEU A 231 3.52 8.98 -17.31
CA LEU A 231 4.53 8.02 -16.88
C LEU A 231 5.81 8.27 -17.69
N ASN A 232 6.97 8.29 -17.02
CA ASN A 232 8.26 8.58 -17.66
C ASN A 232 8.92 7.37 -18.33
N ASP A 233 8.17 6.28 -18.50
CA ASP A 233 8.59 5.10 -19.25
C ASP A 233 8.09 5.20 -20.70
N PRO A 234 8.96 5.19 -21.72
CA PRO A 234 8.56 5.22 -23.12
C PRO A 234 7.60 4.09 -23.52
N ALA A 235 7.71 2.91 -22.91
CA ALA A 235 6.80 1.78 -23.16
C ALA A 235 5.37 2.07 -22.69
N LEU A 236 5.21 3.03 -21.77
CA LEU A 236 3.94 3.44 -21.19
C LEU A 236 3.43 4.76 -21.79
N SER A 237 4.04 5.26 -22.86
CA SER A 237 3.68 6.55 -23.50
C SER A 237 2.22 6.66 -23.96
N LYS A 238 1.52 5.54 -24.15
CA LYS A 238 0.10 5.47 -24.53
C LYS A 238 -0.85 5.35 -23.35
N PHE A 239 -0.34 5.23 -22.13
CA PHE A 239 -1.17 5.17 -20.93
C PHE A 239 -1.85 6.51 -20.68
N PRO A 240 -3.03 6.52 -20.05
CA PRO A 240 -3.65 7.76 -19.60
C PRO A 240 -2.74 8.49 -18.60
N LEU A 241 -2.99 9.80 -18.45
CA LEU A 241 -2.35 10.57 -17.39
C LEU A 241 -2.72 9.98 -16.02
N VAL A 242 -1.79 10.05 -15.08
CA VAL A 242 -2.00 9.56 -13.71
C VAL A 242 -1.91 10.70 -12.70
N PRO A 243 -2.64 10.67 -11.58
CA PRO A 243 -2.56 11.71 -10.55
C PRO A 243 -1.11 11.87 -10.05
N ASN A 244 -0.60 13.10 -10.03
CA ASN A 244 0.78 13.35 -9.68
C ASN A 244 1.03 13.27 -8.16
N TRP A 245 2.20 12.82 -7.74
CA TRP A 245 2.62 12.79 -6.34
C TRP A 245 3.91 13.56 -6.17
N SER A 246 4.00 14.35 -5.10
CA SER A 246 5.21 15.06 -4.72
C SER A 246 6.01 14.22 -3.73
N VAL A 247 7.32 14.16 -3.96
CA VAL A 247 8.30 13.55 -3.04
C VAL A 247 9.30 14.65 -2.70
N ALA A 248 9.60 14.85 -1.43
CA ALA A 248 10.41 15.98 -0.97
C ALA A 248 11.86 15.96 -1.48
N GLN A 249 12.36 14.79 -1.87
CA GLN A 249 13.72 14.60 -2.36
C GLN A 249 13.76 13.48 -3.41
N ASN A 250 14.68 13.55 -4.37
CA ASN A 250 14.94 12.44 -5.28
C ASN A 250 16.01 11.49 -4.74
N ALA A 251 15.93 10.22 -5.12
CA ALA A 251 16.89 9.19 -4.71
C ALA A 251 18.34 9.52 -5.09
N SER A 252 18.59 9.98 -6.33
CA SER A 252 19.95 10.28 -6.80
C SER A 252 20.58 11.43 -6.01
N GLU A 253 19.86 12.53 -5.83
CA GLU A 253 20.32 13.67 -5.02
C GLU A 253 20.56 13.29 -3.55
N TRP A 254 19.71 12.41 -2.99
CA TRP A 254 19.88 11.92 -1.62
C TRP A 254 21.12 11.03 -1.49
N ILE A 255 21.35 10.09 -2.42
CA ILE A 255 22.54 9.23 -2.44
C ILE A 255 23.81 10.08 -2.60
N ASP A 256 23.81 11.04 -3.53
CA ASP A 256 24.96 11.92 -3.76
C ASP A 256 25.32 12.69 -2.47
N ALA A 257 24.32 13.17 -1.72
CA ALA A 257 24.53 13.84 -0.45
C ALA A 257 25.12 12.88 0.62
N VAL A 258 24.61 11.64 0.72
CA VAL A 258 25.15 10.63 1.63
C VAL A 258 26.61 10.31 1.30
N GLN A 259 26.91 10.03 0.04
CA GLN A 259 28.27 9.70 -0.42
C GLN A 259 29.26 10.87 -0.26
N ALA A 260 28.77 12.11 -0.29
CA ALA A 260 29.55 13.31 -0.01
C ALA A 260 29.74 13.59 1.50
N GLY A 261 29.19 12.75 2.39
CA GLY A 261 29.23 12.96 3.85
C GLY A 261 28.33 14.10 4.34
N GLN A 262 27.33 14.49 3.54
CA GLN A 262 26.37 15.57 3.81
C GLN A 262 24.95 15.04 4.06
N GLY A 263 24.75 13.73 3.92
CA GLY A 263 23.47 13.05 4.17
C GLY A 263 23.13 12.91 5.65
N PRO A 264 21.96 12.35 5.95
CA PRO A 264 21.54 12.08 7.32
C PRO A 264 22.42 11.01 7.97
N ALA A 265 22.46 11.01 9.30
CA ALA A 265 23.19 10.01 10.05
C ALA A 265 22.58 8.60 9.86
N GLY A 266 23.44 7.59 9.95
CA GLY A 266 23.05 6.20 10.02
C GLY A 266 22.38 5.83 11.34
N ALA A 267 21.85 4.62 11.40
CA ALA A 267 21.28 4.04 12.61
C ALA A 267 21.49 2.53 12.66
N THR A 268 21.69 2.01 13.87
CA THR A 268 21.75 0.58 14.13
C THR A 268 20.44 0.13 14.76
N MET A 269 19.80 -0.87 14.16
CA MET A 269 18.70 -1.59 14.77
C MET A 269 19.18 -2.97 15.19
N GLY A 270 18.83 -3.40 16.39
CA GLY A 270 19.19 -4.73 16.84
C GLY A 270 18.19 -5.30 17.81
N PHE A 271 18.15 -6.63 17.86
CA PHE A 271 17.31 -7.36 18.80
C PHE A 271 17.99 -8.65 19.24
N ASN A 272 17.70 -9.05 20.47
CA ASN A 272 18.03 -10.37 20.97
C ASN A 272 16.78 -11.25 20.97
N ASN A 273 16.92 -12.55 20.68
CA ASN A 273 15.78 -13.48 20.72
C ASN A 273 15.19 -13.64 22.13
N ARG A 274 15.88 -13.21 23.20
CA ARG A 274 15.32 -13.19 24.58
C ARG A 274 14.43 -12.00 24.86
N ASP A 275 14.47 -10.96 24.04
CA ASP A 275 13.68 -9.79 24.29
C ASP A 275 12.18 -10.07 24.08
N ALA A 276 11.33 -9.24 24.67
CA ALA A 276 9.90 -9.30 24.39
C ALA A 276 9.62 -8.79 22.96
N ALA A 277 8.81 -9.50 22.18
CA ALA A 277 8.34 -8.96 20.89
C ALA A 277 7.45 -7.72 21.12
N TYR A 278 7.38 -6.83 20.12
CA TYR A 278 6.45 -5.71 20.16
C TYR A 278 5.00 -6.20 20.26
N ASP A 279 4.20 -5.52 21.08
CA ASP A 279 2.77 -5.77 21.21
C ASP A 279 2.00 -4.99 20.15
N TYR A 280 1.65 -5.64 19.04
CA TYR A 280 0.98 -4.99 17.91
C TYR A 280 -0.39 -4.38 18.24
N SER A 281 -1.01 -4.75 19.37
CA SER A 281 -2.24 -4.09 19.82
C SER A 281 -2.05 -2.61 20.16
N LYS A 282 -0.80 -2.18 20.37
CA LYS A 282 -0.40 -0.78 20.63
C LYS A 282 -0.09 0.02 19.38
N THR A 283 -0.33 -0.55 18.20
CA THR A 283 -0.16 0.16 16.92
C THR A 283 -1.47 0.78 16.46
N TRP A 284 -1.38 1.71 15.53
CA TRP A 284 -2.56 2.32 14.88
C TRP A 284 -3.53 1.30 14.26
N ALA A 285 -3.04 0.10 13.90
CA ALA A 285 -3.83 -0.94 13.28
C ALA A 285 -4.70 -1.72 14.28
N GLY A 286 -4.47 -1.57 15.59
CA GLY A 286 -5.30 -2.19 16.65
C GLY A 286 -5.05 -3.69 16.90
N GLY A 287 -4.08 -4.31 16.24
CA GLY A 287 -3.64 -5.69 16.49
C GLY A 287 -3.38 -6.53 15.23
N SER A 288 -2.58 -7.59 15.39
CA SER A 288 -2.10 -8.56 14.39
C SER A 288 -1.35 -8.00 13.18
N ALA A 289 -0.07 -8.37 13.08
CA ALA A 289 0.67 -8.30 11.83
C ALA A 289 0.46 -9.62 11.07
N LYS A 290 -0.33 -9.62 10.00
CA LYS A 290 -0.49 -10.83 9.16
C LYS A 290 0.67 -10.91 8.18
N ILE A 291 1.77 -11.51 8.63
CA ILE A 291 3.03 -11.57 7.88
C ILE A 291 3.18 -12.97 7.27
N ARG A 292 3.54 -13.00 5.98
CA ARG A 292 3.49 -14.21 5.15
C ARG A 292 4.85 -14.59 4.56
N GLN A 293 5.89 -13.89 4.98
CA GLN A 293 7.27 -14.13 4.61
C GLN A 293 8.00 -14.75 5.82
N PHE A 294 8.77 -15.81 5.59
CA PHE A 294 9.65 -16.34 6.62
C PHE A 294 10.61 -15.26 7.06
N PHE A 295 10.86 -15.20 8.37
CA PHE A 295 11.81 -14.23 8.87
C PHE A 295 13.25 -14.63 8.52
N TRP A 296 13.59 -15.92 8.61
CA TRP A 296 14.95 -16.39 8.38
C TRP A 296 15.04 -17.27 7.14
N GLU A 297 15.71 -16.78 6.09
CA GLU A 297 15.97 -17.58 4.89
C GLU A 297 17.41 -17.40 4.39
N VAL A 298 17.97 -18.46 3.82
CA VAL A 298 19.28 -18.46 3.15
C VAL A 298 19.11 -18.98 1.73
N ARG A 299 19.81 -18.38 0.77
CA ARG A 299 19.77 -18.81 -0.63
C ARG A 299 20.98 -19.70 -0.94
N VAL A 300 20.73 -20.99 -1.13
CA VAL A 300 21.74 -21.99 -1.49
C VAL A 300 21.35 -22.64 -2.82
N ALA A 301 22.30 -22.73 -3.75
CA ALA A 301 22.07 -23.27 -5.10
C ALA A 301 20.83 -22.66 -5.81
N GLY A 302 20.65 -21.34 -5.66
CA GLY A 302 19.56 -20.58 -6.29
C GLY A 302 18.18 -20.75 -5.66
N LYS A 303 18.05 -21.44 -4.52
CA LYS A 303 16.77 -21.63 -3.81
C LYS A 303 16.83 -21.05 -2.40
N TRP A 304 15.80 -20.29 -2.03
CA TRP A 304 15.58 -19.86 -0.66
C TRP A 304 15.19 -21.06 0.21
N GLN A 305 15.83 -21.17 1.38
CA GLN A 305 15.63 -22.22 2.37
C GLN A 305 15.49 -21.57 3.74
N ARG A 306 14.55 -22.05 4.55
CA ARG A 306 14.38 -21.59 5.94
C ARG A 306 15.62 -21.89 6.79
N ILE A 307 15.91 -21.01 7.74
CA ILE A 307 16.97 -21.21 8.76
C ILE A 307 16.32 -21.51 10.11
N ASP A 308 16.14 -22.80 10.43
CA ASP A 308 15.52 -23.23 11.69
C ASP A 308 16.46 -23.01 12.90
N GLU A 309 17.77 -22.91 12.65
CA GLU A 309 18.81 -22.82 13.67
C GLU A 309 18.68 -21.56 14.56
N PHE A 310 18.07 -20.49 14.04
CA PHE A 310 17.95 -19.20 14.74
C PHE A 310 16.69 -19.10 15.60
N GLU A 311 15.61 -19.80 15.25
CA GLU A 311 14.29 -19.62 15.89
C GLU A 311 14.30 -19.99 17.37
N THR A 312 15.06 -21.03 17.71
CA THR A 312 15.15 -21.58 19.07
C THR A 312 16.40 -21.15 19.83
N ASP A 313 17.28 -20.37 19.20
CA ASP A 313 18.54 -19.96 19.81
C ASP A 313 18.33 -18.74 20.73
N ASN A 314 18.44 -18.96 22.04
CA ASN A 314 18.32 -17.92 23.06
C ASN A 314 19.58 -17.02 23.16
N GLU A 315 20.67 -17.36 22.49
CA GLU A 315 21.85 -16.50 22.36
C GLU A 315 21.84 -15.68 21.07
N LEU A 316 20.84 -15.87 20.19
CA LEU A 316 20.71 -15.12 18.95
C LEU A 316 20.61 -13.62 19.23
N ASN A 317 21.56 -12.87 18.69
CA ASN A 317 21.60 -11.42 18.65
C ASN A 317 21.78 -10.97 17.20
N VAL A 318 20.97 -10.01 16.78
CA VAL A 318 20.92 -9.53 15.40
C VAL A 318 21.10 -8.02 15.44
N SER A 319 21.97 -7.52 14.60
CA SER A 319 22.17 -6.09 14.37
C SER A 319 22.14 -5.83 12.88
N VAL A 320 21.43 -4.79 12.47
CA VAL A 320 21.46 -4.24 11.12
C VAL A 320 21.79 -2.75 11.23
N GLU A 321 22.92 -2.36 10.66
CA GLU A 321 23.41 -0.99 10.67
C GLU A 321 23.24 -0.38 9.28
N PHE A 322 22.61 0.79 9.21
CA PHE A 322 22.52 1.60 8.00
C PHE A 322 23.54 2.71 8.04
N GLU A 323 24.22 2.97 6.93
CA GLU A 323 25.15 4.10 6.79
C GLU A 323 24.41 5.44 6.83
N ALA A 324 23.21 5.50 6.26
CA ALA A 324 22.31 6.64 6.31
C ALA A 324 20.86 6.18 6.42
N LEU A 325 20.07 6.91 7.19
CA LEU A 325 18.66 6.64 7.43
C LEU A 325 17.87 7.95 7.45
N ASP A 326 16.74 8.00 6.74
CA ASP A 326 15.95 9.23 6.62
C ASP A 326 14.44 8.99 6.51
N LEU A 327 13.66 10.06 6.72
CA LEU A 327 12.24 10.14 6.40
C LEU A 327 12.01 11.12 5.25
N ILE A 328 11.66 10.58 4.08
CA ILE A 328 11.33 11.38 2.90
C ILE A 328 9.82 11.60 2.85
N GLN A 329 9.39 12.86 2.92
CA GLN A 329 7.97 13.20 2.86
C GLN A 329 7.38 12.92 1.47
N ILE A 330 6.17 12.38 1.45
CA ILE A 330 5.38 12.17 0.23
C ILE A 330 3.99 12.75 0.42
N GLN A 331 3.44 13.34 -0.64
CA GLN A 331 2.09 13.89 -0.60
C GLN A 331 1.40 13.80 -1.96
N PRO A 332 0.08 13.61 -1.98
CA PRO A 332 -0.73 13.90 -3.16
C PRO A 332 -0.43 15.31 -3.65
N SER A 333 -0.38 15.52 -4.97
CA SER A 333 -0.42 16.88 -5.51
C SER A 333 -1.83 17.47 -5.33
N ASP A 334 -2.05 18.64 -5.93
CA ASP A 334 -3.29 19.40 -5.80
C ASP A 334 -4.54 18.72 -6.36
N TRP A 335 -4.54 17.46 -6.82
CA TRP A 335 -5.79 16.73 -7.12
C TRP A 335 -6.54 16.26 -5.86
N TYR A 336 -5.88 16.21 -4.69
CA TYR A 336 -6.47 15.74 -3.43
C TYR A 336 -6.88 16.89 -2.50
N ASN A 337 -8.16 16.93 -2.12
CA ASN A 337 -8.67 17.93 -1.16
C ASN A 337 -8.77 17.36 0.27
N GLY A 338 -7.65 17.35 0.99
CA GLY A 338 -7.59 16.95 2.39
C GLY A 338 -8.50 17.75 3.34
N PRO A 339 -8.60 19.09 3.23
CA PRO A 339 -9.56 19.87 4.01
C PRO A 339 -11.02 19.42 3.84
N PHE A 340 -11.43 19.09 2.60
CA PHE A 340 -12.77 18.57 2.34
C PHE A 340 -12.98 17.20 3.00
N VAL A 341 -12.02 16.28 2.91
CA VAL A 341 -12.08 14.97 3.61
C VAL A 341 -12.31 15.17 5.12
N ARG A 342 -11.53 16.04 5.76
CA ARG A 342 -11.70 16.37 7.19
C ARG A 342 -13.10 16.92 7.48
N SER A 343 -13.61 17.80 6.62
CA SER A 343 -14.95 18.38 6.78
C SER A 343 -16.10 17.36 6.75
N LYS A 344 -15.87 16.18 6.16
CA LYS A 344 -16.86 15.08 6.05
C LYS A 344 -16.53 13.89 6.94
N ARG A 345 -15.72 14.07 7.99
CA ARG A 345 -15.35 13.00 8.94
C ARG A 345 -16.54 12.22 9.48
N ASN A 346 -17.68 12.88 9.69
CA ASN A 346 -18.90 12.30 10.24
C ASN A 346 -20.04 12.20 9.20
N GLY A 347 -19.75 12.41 7.92
CA GLY A 347 -20.77 12.47 6.85
C GLY A 347 -21.36 13.87 6.62
N PRO A 348 -22.58 13.96 6.04
CA PRO A 348 -23.46 12.85 5.68
C PRO A 348 -22.90 11.98 4.54
N PHE A 349 -23.32 10.71 4.51
CA PHE A 349 -23.04 9.77 3.42
C PHE A 349 -24.36 9.27 2.81
N VAL A 350 -24.30 8.74 1.58
CA VAL A 350 -25.45 8.07 0.94
C VAL A 350 -25.94 6.88 1.79
N LYS A 351 -27.23 6.53 1.66
CA LYS A 351 -27.86 5.45 2.43
C LYS A 351 -27.04 4.15 2.34
N GLY A 352 -26.87 3.48 3.48
CA GLY A 352 -26.08 2.25 3.58
C GLY A 352 -24.60 2.47 3.88
N TYR A 353 -24.16 3.72 4.05
CA TYR A 353 -22.80 4.06 4.46
C TYR A 353 -22.77 4.90 5.73
N SER A 354 -21.74 4.69 6.54
CA SER A 354 -21.39 5.54 7.68
C SER A 354 -19.87 5.71 7.76
N ALA A 355 -19.41 6.63 8.61
CA ALA A 355 -17.98 6.95 8.70
C ALA A 355 -17.15 5.69 8.99
N PHE A 356 -17.56 4.88 9.97
CA PHE A 356 -16.80 3.73 10.45
C PHE A 356 -17.56 2.39 10.37
N GLY A 357 -18.75 2.38 9.77
CA GLY A 357 -19.62 1.21 9.70
C GLY A 357 -20.35 0.93 11.02
N ASP A 358 -21.52 0.32 10.91
CA ASP A 358 -22.32 -0.22 12.03
C ASP A 358 -23.23 -1.35 11.52
N ASP A 359 -24.14 -1.86 12.35
CA ASP A 359 -25.07 -2.93 11.99
C ASP A 359 -25.99 -2.51 10.84
N GLY A 360 -25.59 -2.83 9.61
CA GLY A 360 -26.34 -2.56 8.39
C GLY A 360 -25.75 -1.45 7.50
N THR A 361 -24.63 -0.82 7.88
CA THR A 361 -23.93 0.14 7.00
C THR A 361 -22.47 -0.24 6.73
N GLN A 362 -22.02 0.10 5.53
CA GLN A 362 -20.62 -0.05 5.11
C GLN A 362 -19.79 1.13 5.61
N ALA A 363 -18.56 0.84 6.03
CA ALA A 363 -17.62 1.86 6.48
C ALA A 363 -17.02 2.61 5.29
N VAL A 364 -16.83 3.92 5.44
CA VAL A 364 -16.06 4.75 4.51
C VAL A 364 -14.59 4.76 4.90
N PHE A 365 -14.33 4.93 6.20
CA PHE A 365 -13.01 5.07 6.80
C PHE A 365 -12.63 3.85 7.66
N GLY A 366 -11.39 3.83 8.15
CA GLY A 366 -10.90 2.80 9.08
C GLY A 366 -10.59 1.44 8.42
N GLU A 367 -10.34 0.43 9.26
CA GLU A 367 -9.97 -0.94 8.85
C GLU A 367 -10.95 -1.56 7.86
N LYS A 368 -12.25 -1.31 8.06
CA LYS A 368 -13.32 -1.88 7.24
C LYS A 368 -13.69 -1.00 6.05
N GLY A 369 -13.32 0.28 6.06
CA GLY A 369 -13.79 1.24 5.07
C GLY A 369 -12.84 1.42 3.91
N PHE A 370 -13.37 1.66 2.71
CA PHE A 370 -12.61 1.67 1.45
C PHE A 370 -11.59 2.82 1.31
N PHE A 371 -11.63 3.84 2.17
CA PHE A 371 -10.76 5.01 2.14
C PHE A 371 -10.17 5.27 3.53
N GLY A 372 -9.20 4.44 3.95
CA GLY A 372 -8.76 4.39 5.36
C GLY A 372 -7.42 5.03 5.69
N LEU A 373 -6.47 5.06 4.76
CA LEU A 373 -5.07 5.42 5.04
C LEU A 373 -4.48 6.25 3.91
N LEU A 374 -3.69 7.25 4.26
CA LEU A 374 -2.85 8.03 3.35
C LEU A 374 -1.38 7.82 3.72
N LYS A 375 -0.50 7.60 2.74
CA LYS A 375 0.94 7.69 2.97
C LYS A 375 1.37 9.15 2.99
N THR A 376 2.15 9.50 4.00
CA THR A 376 2.68 10.86 4.21
C THR A 376 4.21 10.91 4.14
N GLY A 377 4.87 9.75 4.20
CA GLY A 377 6.32 9.65 4.06
C GLY A 377 6.78 8.23 3.82
N MET A 378 8.05 8.09 3.47
CA MET A 378 8.76 6.81 3.38
C MET A 378 10.04 6.89 4.18
N TYR A 379 10.30 5.87 4.99
CA TYR A 379 11.57 5.71 5.69
C TYR A 379 12.54 4.98 4.75
N VAL A 380 13.70 5.57 4.51
CA VAL A 380 14.70 5.06 3.58
C VAL A 380 16.00 4.77 4.31
N GLY A 381 16.63 3.64 3.99
CA GLY A 381 17.91 3.24 4.56
C GLY A 381 18.91 2.90 3.46
N TYR A 382 20.17 3.28 3.68
CA TYR A 382 21.28 3.05 2.75
C TYR A 382 22.35 2.13 3.33
N LYS A 383 22.90 1.27 2.46
CA LYS A 383 24.00 0.33 2.75
C LYS A 383 23.84 -0.45 4.07
N PRO A 384 22.74 -1.21 4.26
CA PRO A 384 22.60 -2.04 5.44
C PRO A 384 23.76 -3.06 5.55
N THR A 385 24.27 -3.19 6.77
CA THR A 385 25.25 -4.18 7.20
C THR A 385 24.63 -5.03 8.30
N PHE A 386 24.59 -6.35 8.11
CA PHE A 386 24.11 -7.26 9.15
C PHE A 386 25.26 -7.80 9.99
N THR A 387 24.95 -8.08 11.25
CA THR A 387 25.75 -8.89 12.16
C THR A 387 24.80 -9.80 12.92
N ILE A 388 25.00 -11.11 12.82
CA ILE A 388 24.25 -12.13 13.55
C ILE A 388 25.21 -12.87 14.45
N THR A 389 24.98 -12.85 15.76
CA THR A 389 25.74 -13.63 16.74
C THR A 389 24.84 -14.72 17.32
N THR A 390 25.36 -15.94 17.47
CA THR A 390 24.57 -17.09 17.90
C THR A 390 25.24 -17.90 19.02
N SER A 391 24.51 -18.87 19.56
CA SER A 391 25.10 -19.95 20.34
C SER A 391 26.09 -20.76 19.50
N LYS A 392 26.95 -21.53 20.16
CA LYS A 392 27.90 -22.42 19.48
C LYS A 392 27.18 -23.48 18.64
N ALA A 393 26.06 -24.00 19.14
CA ALA A 393 25.31 -25.06 18.47
C ALA A 393 24.64 -24.58 17.17
N ALA A 394 24.03 -23.40 17.19
CA ALA A 394 23.44 -22.80 15.99
C ALA A 394 24.54 -22.39 15.00
N PHE A 395 25.63 -21.79 15.47
CA PHE A 395 26.78 -21.43 14.63
C PHE A 395 27.29 -22.65 13.87
N SER A 396 27.68 -23.72 14.57
CA SER A 396 28.22 -24.93 13.93
C SER A 396 27.28 -25.58 12.91
N LYS A 397 25.96 -25.46 13.09
CA LYS A 397 24.97 -26.00 12.14
C LYS A 397 24.78 -25.11 10.92
N PHE A 398 24.85 -23.79 11.09
CA PHE A 398 24.56 -22.84 10.02
C PHE A 398 25.81 -22.46 9.20
N SER A 399 27.03 -22.53 9.76
CA SER A 399 28.24 -22.07 9.08
C SER A 399 28.49 -22.68 7.71
N GLU A 400 28.19 -23.97 7.52
CA GLU A 400 28.33 -24.62 6.21
C GLU A 400 27.33 -24.05 5.18
N LYS A 401 26.06 -23.90 5.58
CA LYS A 401 25.02 -23.30 4.72
C LYS A 401 25.35 -21.84 4.39
N PHE A 402 25.84 -21.07 5.37
CA PHE A 402 26.24 -19.68 5.18
C PHE A 402 27.40 -19.57 4.20
N SER A 403 28.42 -20.44 4.32
CA SER A 403 29.59 -20.46 3.43
C SER A 403 29.24 -20.74 1.97
N ALA A 404 28.20 -21.54 1.74
CA ALA A 404 27.67 -21.84 0.41
C ALA A 404 26.59 -20.85 -0.06
N SER A 405 26.26 -19.84 0.74
CA SER A 405 25.13 -18.95 0.47
C SER A 405 25.46 -17.92 -0.61
N THR A 406 24.41 -17.56 -1.34
CA THR A 406 24.42 -16.47 -2.35
C THR A 406 23.45 -15.36 -1.97
N GLY A 407 22.80 -15.48 -0.82
CA GLY A 407 21.83 -14.53 -0.32
C GLY A 407 21.38 -14.91 1.08
N LEU A 408 21.03 -13.91 1.87
CA LEU A 408 20.53 -14.02 3.23
C LEU A 408 19.33 -13.11 3.38
N ARG A 409 18.27 -13.61 4.00
CA ARG A 409 17.07 -12.86 4.31
C ARG A 409 16.86 -12.81 5.82
N ILE A 410 16.65 -11.59 6.31
CA ILE A 410 16.37 -11.27 7.71
C ILE A 410 15.08 -10.46 7.72
N GLY A 411 13.95 -11.09 7.98
CA GLY A 411 12.63 -10.49 7.82
C GLY A 411 12.46 -9.88 6.41
N PRO A 412 12.25 -8.56 6.31
CA PRO A 412 12.05 -7.88 5.03
C PRO A 412 13.36 -7.53 4.29
N PHE A 413 14.51 -7.72 4.94
CA PHE A 413 15.82 -7.46 4.35
C PHE A 413 16.25 -8.62 3.46
N THR A 414 16.66 -8.32 2.23
CA THR A 414 17.34 -9.27 1.35
C THR A 414 18.75 -8.78 1.08
N PHE A 415 19.74 -9.55 1.53
CA PHE A 415 21.15 -9.31 1.27
C PHE A 415 21.60 -10.28 0.19
N GLU A 416 22.18 -9.73 -0.87
CA GLU A 416 22.63 -10.48 -2.04
C GLU A 416 24.16 -10.66 -1.97
N ALA A 417 24.62 -11.89 -2.19
CA ALA A 417 26.04 -12.23 -2.26
C ALA A 417 26.35 -12.83 -3.64
N GLU A 418 26.22 -12.01 -4.68
CA GLU A 418 26.48 -12.44 -6.07
C GLU A 418 27.89 -12.98 -6.22
N GLY A 419 28.00 -14.25 -6.67
CA GLY A 419 29.28 -14.93 -6.80
C GLY A 419 29.85 -15.50 -5.51
N GLY A 420 29.09 -15.53 -4.42
CA GLY A 420 29.42 -16.17 -3.14
C GLY A 420 29.84 -15.19 -2.04
N ILE A 421 29.81 -15.65 -0.79
CA ILE A 421 30.05 -14.80 0.39
C ILE A 421 31.40 -14.06 0.38
N GLU A 422 32.47 -14.69 -0.11
CA GLU A 422 33.80 -14.08 -0.17
C GLU A 422 33.83 -12.85 -1.08
N LYS A 423 33.18 -12.92 -2.25
CA LYS A 423 33.10 -11.80 -3.20
C LYS A 423 32.22 -10.68 -2.69
N ALA A 424 31.20 -11.02 -1.91
CA ALA A 424 30.33 -10.07 -1.25
C ALA A 424 30.98 -9.42 -0.02
N GLY A 425 32.18 -9.88 0.39
CA GLY A 425 32.85 -9.41 1.60
C GLY A 425 32.14 -9.82 2.89
N TRP A 426 31.35 -10.91 2.84
CA TRP A 426 30.72 -11.47 4.03
C TRP A 426 31.71 -12.37 4.76
N ASP A 427 31.64 -12.35 6.08
CA ASP A 427 32.58 -13.04 6.95
C ASP A 427 31.87 -13.88 8.02
N LEU A 428 32.53 -14.95 8.44
CA LEU A 428 32.13 -15.78 9.56
C LEU A 428 33.27 -15.88 10.58
N SER A 429 32.96 -15.61 11.85
CA SER A 429 33.94 -15.65 12.94
C SER A 429 33.60 -16.78 13.91
N GLU A 430 34.45 -17.80 13.96
CA GLU A 430 34.25 -18.93 14.90
C GLU A 430 34.40 -18.51 16.37
N SER A 431 35.35 -17.60 16.66
CA SER A 431 35.59 -17.09 18.01
C SER A 431 34.47 -16.14 18.46
N GLY A 432 33.98 -15.31 17.54
CA GLY A 432 32.82 -14.44 17.75
C GLY A 432 31.48 -15.16 17.72
N ARG A 433 31.43 -16.37 17.12
CA ARG A 433 30.20 -17.11 16.77
C ARG A 433 29.24 -16.22 15.97
N SER A 434 29.78 -15.50 14.98
CA SER A 434 29.07 -14.46 14.26
C SER A 434 29.17 -14.57 12.75
N PHE A 435 28.13 -14.09 12.06
CA PHE A 435 28.03 -13.92 10.62
C PHE A 435 27.85 -12.44 10.31
N THR A 436 28.61 -11.90 9.38
CA THR A 436 28.58 -10.46 9.04
C THR A 436 28.61 -10.24 7.54
N GLY A 437 28.01 -9.14 7.09
CA GLY A 437 28.05 -8.78 5.68
C GLY A 437 27.34 -7.47 5.39
N THR A 438 27.82 -6.77 4.36
CA THR A 438 27.22 -5.52 3.86
C THR A 438 26.59 -5.77 2.49
N THR A 439 25.49 -5.09 2.19
CA THR A 439 24.93 -5.14 0.84
C THR A 439 25.89 -4.50 -0.17
N THR A 440 26.01 -5.12 -1.34
CA THR A 440 26.76 -4.55 -2.47
C THR A 440 25.94 -3.50 -3.23
N SER A 441 24.61 -3.46 -3.05
CA SER A 441 23.73 -2.50 -3.72
C SER A 441 24.06 -1.05 -3.32
N ASP A 442 24.12 -0.15 -4.29
CA ASP A 442 24.20 1.31 -4.09
C ASP A 442 22.81 1.98 -4.08
N GLN A 443 21.75 1.19 -4.14
CA GLN A 443 20.39 1.72 -4.13
C GLN A 443 19.82 1.70 -2.71
N PRO A 444 19.23 2.82 -2.23
CA PRO A 444 18.57 2.86 -0.94
C PRO A 444 17.31 2.00 -0.94
N LEU A 445 16.90 1.56 0.24
CA LEU A 445 15.74 0.72 0.46
C LEU A 445 14.67 1.49 1.21
N ILE A 446 13.42 1.39 0.77
CA ILE A 446 12.25 1.80 1.54
C ILE A 446 11.97 0.72 2.57
N ILE A 447 12.18 1.06 3.84
CA ILE A 447 12.09 0.13 4.98
C ILE A 447 10.76 0.26 5.75
N GLY A 448 10.03 1.33 5.50
CA GLY A 448 8.74 1.58 6.11
C GLY A 448 8.09 2.83 5.54
N ILE A 449 6.88 3.12 6.00
CA ILE A 449 6.10 4.28 5.58
C ILE A 449 5.55 5.02 6.79
N ALA A 450 5.51 6.34 6.68
CA ALA A 450 4.69 7.18 7.52
C ALA A 450 3.27 7.21 6.95
N ILE A 451 2.28 7.02 7.80
CA ILE A 451 0.86 6.96 7.45
C ILE A 451 0.05 7.98 8.25
N SER A 452 -1.08 8.36 7.67
CA SER A 452 -2.15 9.12 8.33
C SER A 452 -3.45 8.32 8.22
N LYS A 453 -4.09 8.09 9.37
CA LYS A 453 -5.46 7.54 9.43
C LYS A 453 -6.42 8.57 8.85
N LEU A 454 -7.32 8.11 7.99
CA LEU A 454 -8.39 8.93 7.44
C LEU A 454 -9.70 8.69 8.21
N PRO A 455 -10.51 9.74 8.44
CA PRO A 455 -10.18 11.14 8.20
C PRO A 455 -9.09 11.59 9.20
N PRO A 456 -8.21 12.54 8.84
CA PRO A 456 -7.21 13.05 9.77
C PRO A 456 -7.89 13.65 11.01
N GLU A 457 -7.30 13.42 12.19
CA GLU A 457 -7.77 14.01 13.45
C GLU A 457 -7.81 15.55 13.42
#